data_AF-A0A7W0USW7-F1
#
_entry.id   AF-A0A7W0USW7-F1
#
_cell.length_a   1.000
_cell.length_b   1.000
_cell.length_c   1.000
_cell.angle_alpha   90.00
_cell.angle_beta   90.00
_cell.angle_gamma   90.00
#
_symmetry.space_group_name_H-M   'P 1'
#
loop_
_entity.id
_entity.type
_entity.pdbx_description
1 polymer ?
#
loop_
_entity_poly.entity_id
_entity_poly.type
_entity_poly.pdbx_seq_one_letter_code
_entity_poly.pdbx_strand_id
1 'polypeptide(L)'
;MTDVHALLEEYIAAHQGGGEADPREWLGRAEGRDRAVLEGLIDAYLARAPMRAWDPDGFRESGLAPFAEQVTTALHGRSGAWPALLPRLRDRAALRRAELIERLAAALGAQDRQDKVGSYYHEMEQGLLPSEGVDDKVLAALGSILGQSAESLRRAGRSLLPGAGEPPAASAQAFARHASPDPAYGDASEPPPARGAVSPDPDAEPDEIDRLFRGG
;
A
#
# COMPACT_ATOMS: atom_id res chain seq x y z
N MET A 1 0.80 49.13 5.57
CA MET A 1 0.17 48.20 6.51
C MET A 1 -0.88 47.48 5.73
N THR A 2 -0.76 46.16 5.61
CA THR A 2 -1.74 45.37 4.88
C THR A 2 -2.93 45.14 5.79
N ASP A 3 -4.15 45.32 5.28
CA ASP A 3 -5.34 45.01 6.07
C ASP A 3 -5.53 43.49 6.13
N VAL A 4 -4.96 42.89 7.18
CA VAL A 4 -4.96 41.45 7.42
C VAL A 4 -6.39 40.90 7.55
N HIS A 5 -7.32 41.69 8.10
CA HIS A 5 -8.70 41.24 8.28
C HIS A 5 -9.44 41.21 6.94
N ALA A 6 -9.25 42.21 6.09
CA ALA A 6 -9.80 42.19 4.74
C ALA A 6 -9.28 41.01 3.91
N LEU A 7 -7.98 40.70 3.99
CA LEU A 7 -7.40 39.53 3.32
C LEU A 7 -7.96 38.20 3.83
N LEU A 8 -8.23 38.09 5.13
CA LEU A 8 -8.88 36.92 5.70
C LEU A 8 -10.32 36.77 5.19
N GLU A 9 -11.09 37.86 5.14
CA GLU A 9 -12.47 37.84 4.62
C GLU A 9 -12.52 37.43 3.14
N GLU A 10 -11.59 37.95 2.32
CA GLU A 10 -11.44 37.53 0.93
C GLU A 10 -11.10 36.03 0.81
N TYR A 11 -10.20 35.53 1.64
CA TYR A 11 -9.85 34.11 1.67
C TYR A 11 -11.05 33.24 2.06
N ILE A 12 -11.80 33.63 3.10
CA ILE A 12 -12.98 32.89 3.56
C ILE A 12 -14.04 32.86 2.45
N ALA A 13 -14.29 33.97 1.77
CA ALA A 13 -15.24 34.04 0.66
C ALA A 13 -14.81 33.13 -0.51
N ALA A 14 -13.52 33.13 -0.87
CA ALA A 14 -12.98 32.26 -1.92
C ALA A 14 -13.04 30.78 -1.54
N HIS A 15 -12.71 30.45 -0.28
CA HIS A 15 -12.78 29.09 0.25
C HIS A 15 -14.22 28.56 0.29
N GLN A 16 -15.19 29.40 0.65
CA GLN A 16 -16.62 29.03 0.63
C GLN A 16 -17.21 28.94 -0.79
N GLY A 17 -16.69 29.75 -1.74
CA GLY A 17 -17.21 29.81 -3.11
C GLY A 17 -16.81 28.64 -4.02
N GLY A 18 -15.72 27.92 -3.71
CA GLY A 18 -15.24 26.82 -4.55
C GLY A 18 -14.34 25.78 -3.87
N GLY A 19 -13.88 26.03 -2.64
CA GLY A 19 -13.04 25.09 -1.87
C GLY A 19 -11.63 24.86 -2.42
N GLU A 20 -11.22 25.56 -3.47
CA GLU A 20 -9.90 25.44 -4.13
C GLU A 20 -8.94 26.59 -3.80
N ALA A 21 -9.34 27.53 -2.95
CA ALA A 21 -8.51 28.66 -2.56
C ALA A 21 -7.25 28.17 -1.80
N ASP A 22 -6.07 28.21 -2.44
CA ASP A 22 -4.79 27.88 -1.80
C ASP A 22 -4.38 29.01 -0.84
N PRO A 23 -4.29 28.76 0.48
CA PRO A 23 -3.81 29.74 1.47
C PRO A 23 -2.52 30.47 1.10
N ARG A 24 -1.62 29.80 0.36
CA ARG A 24 -0.32 30.36 -0.03
C ARG A 24 -0.46 31.61 -0.90
N GLU A 25 -1.50 31.69 -1.73
CA GLU A 25 -1.73 32.84 -2.60
C GLU A 25 -2.11 34.10 -1.82
N TRP A 26 -2.83 33.96 -0.70
CA TRP A 26 -3.20 35.07 0.18
C TRP A 26 -2.06 35.45 1.12
N LEU A 27 -1.30 34.46 1.62
CA LEU A 27 -0.10 34.72 2.42
C LEU A 27 1.00 35.45 1.64
N GLY A 28 1.05 35.28 0.31
CA GLY A 28 1.94 36.03 -0.58
C GLY A 28 1.62 37.51 -0.71
N ARG A 29 0.41 37.95 -0.30
CA ARG A 29 -0.04 39.36 -0.35
C ARG A 29 0.27 40.15 0.93
N ALA A 30 0.72 39.47 1.98
CA ALA A 30 1.10 40.06 3.25
C ALA A 30 2.61 39.90 3.49
N GLU A 31 3.24 40.88 4.14
CA GLU A 31 4.67 40.88 4.43
C GLU A 31 4.95 41.03 5.93
N GLY A 32 6.11 40.52 6.36
CA GLY A 32 6.59 40.70 7.73
C GLY A 32 5.60 40.20 8.78
N ARG A 33 5.26 41.08 9.73
CA ARG A 33 4.37 40.75 10.86
C ARG A 33 2.94 40.46 10.40
N ASP A 34 2.46 41.15 9.38
CA ASP A 34 1.09 41.02 8.87
C ASP A 34 0.87 39.61 8.28
N ARG A 35 1.90 39.03 7.65
CA ARG A 35 1.88 37.65 7.14
C ARG A 35 1.73 36.60 8.24
N ALA A 36 2.50 36.72 9.32
CA ALA A 36 2.43 35.77 10.44
C ALA A 36 1.07 35.84 11.16
N VAL A 37 0.47 37.03 11.23
CA VAL A 37 -0.89 37.20 11.77
C VAL A 37 -1.92 36.56 10.84
N LEU A 38 -1.81 36.78 9.53
CA LEU A 38 -2.71 36.17 8.54
C LEU A 38 -2.64 34.63 8.57
N GLU A 39 -1.44 34.06 8.69
CA GLU A 39 -1.22 32.61 8.81
C GLU A 39 -1.98 32.01 10.00
N GLY A 40 -1.82 32.60 11.19
CA GLY A 40 -2.52 32.13 12.38
C GLY A 40 -4.05 32.26 12.29
N LEU A 41 -4.54 33.27 11.57
CA LEU A 41 -5.98 33.45 11.35
C LEU A 41 -6.56 32.46 10.34
N ILE A 42 -5.84 32.18 9.25
CA ILE A 42 -6.22 31.15 8.28
C ILE A 42 -6.23 29.78 8.95
N ASP A 43 -5.20 29.44 9.73
CA ASP A 43 -5.14 28.18 10.47
C ASP A 43 -6.33 28.03 11.44
N ALA A 44 -6.64 29.08 12.20
CA ALA A 44 -7.77 29.07 13.13
C ALA A 44 -9.13 28.94 12.42
N TYR A 45 -9.27 29.51 11.22
CA TYR A 45 -10.44 29.34 10.38
C TYR A 45 -10.54 27.91 9.86
N LEU A 46 -9.47 27.37 9.26
CA LEU A 46 -9.45 26.02 8.69
C LEU A 46 -9.72 24.94 9.73
N ALA A 47 -9.25 25.12 10.96
CA ALA A 47 -9.54 24.21 12.08
C ALA A 47 -11.03 24.14 12.46
N ARG A 48 -11.82 25.15 12.09
CA ARG A 48 -13.25 25.28 12.41
C ARG A 48 -14.15 25.21 11.18
N ALA A 49 -13.58 25.30 9.99
CA ALA A 49 -14.32 25.30 8.74
C ALA A 49 -15.04 23.94 8.59
N PRO A 50 -16.32 23.94 8.15
CA PRO A 50 -17.02 22.70 7.89
C PRO A 50 -16.26 21.91 6.82
N MET A 51 -16.00 20.63 7.09
CA MET A 51 -15.40 19.74 6.09
C MET A 51 -16.32 19.72 4.87
N ARG A 52 -15.74 19.88 3.67
CA ARG A 52 -16.48 19.78 2.41
C ARG A 52 -17.23 18.44 2.40
N ALA A 53 -18.49 18.48 1.97
CA ALA A 53 -19.27 17.26 1.76
C ALA A 53 -18.51 16.37 0.77
N TRP A 54 -18.23 15.14 1.18
CA TRP A 54 -17.58 14.15 0.33
C TRP A 54 -18.38 13.96 -0.97
N ASP A 55 -17.72 14.13 -2.11
CA ASP A 55 -18.30 13.89 -3.44
C ASP A 55 -17.82 12.53 -3.97
N PRO A 56 -18.63 11.47 -3.83
CA PRO A 56 -18.26 10.14 -4.27
C PRO A 56 -18.21 10.00 -5.80
N ASP A 57 -18.94 10.83 -6.54
CA ASP A 57 -18.99 10.78 -8.01
C ASP A 57 -17.73 11.41 -8.61
N GLY A 58 -17.38 12.63 -8.17
CA GLY A 58 -16.12 13.28 -8.57
C GLY A 58 -14.88 12.48 -8.17
N PHE A 59 -14.91 11.79 -7.03
CA PHE A 59 -13.83 10.89 -6.63
C PHE A 59 -13.67 9.68 -7.56
N ARG A 60 -14.77 9.04 -7.98
CA ARG A 60 -14.74 7.90 -8.92
C ARG A 60 -14.15 8.29 -10.27
N GLU A 61 -14.44 9.51 -10.74
CA GLU A 61 -13.97 10.01 -12.02
C GLU A 61 -12.50 10.48 -12.00
N SER A 62 -11.96 10.81 -10.83
CA SER A 62 -10.60 11.39 -10.65
C SER A 62 -9.43 10.47 -11.03
N GLY A 63 -9.67 9.21 -11.38
CA GLY A 63 -8.62 8.21 -11.61
C GLY A 63 -7.83 7.81 -10.35
N LEU A 64 -8.12 8.41 -9.19
CA LEU A 64 -7.51 8.10 -7.89
C LEU A 64 -8.18 6.93 -7.18
N ALA A 65 -9.38 6.51 -7.62
CA ALA A 65 -10.12 5.40 -7.01
C ALA A 65 -9.31 4.09 -6.93
N PRO A 66 -8.60 3.63 -7.98
CA PRO A 66 -7.80 2.40 -7.90
C PRO A 66 -6.62 2.53 -6.93
N PHE A 67 -6.03 3.73 -6.82
CA PHE A 67 -4.94 3.99 -5.89
C PHE A 67 -5.45 4.01 -4.44
N ALA A 68 -6.60 4.62 -4.19
CA ALA A 68 -7.21 4.62 -2.87
C ALA A 68 -7.67 3.22 -2.44
N GLU A 69 -8.17 2.39 -3.35
CA GLU A 69 -8.46 0.99 -3.05
C GLU A 69 -7.19 0.22 -2.69
N GLN A 70 -6.10 0.37 -3.46
CA GLN A 70 -4.81 -0.24 -3.11
C GLN A 70 -4.29 0.20 -1.74
N VAL A 71 -4.37 1.50 -1.44
CA VAL A 71 -3.97 2.03 -0.13
C VAL A 71 -4.90 1.48 0.97
N THR A 72 -6.20 1.42 0.74
CA THR A 72 -7.17 0.90 1.71
C THR A 72 -6.91 -0.58 2.00
N THR A 73 -6.70 -1.41 0.96
CA THR A 73 -6.32 -2.82 1.10
C THR A 73 -4.99 -2.98 1.82
N ALA A 74 -4.00 -2.13 1.53
CA ALA A 74 -2.72 -2.13 2.22
C ALA A 74 -2.86 -1.73 3.71
N LEU A 75 -3.72 -0.76 4.02
CA LEU A 75 -4.01 -0.31 5.40
C LEU A 75 -4.76 -1.36 6.23
N HIS A 76 -5.62 -2.16 5.59
CA HIS A 76 -6.35 -3.26 6.24
C HIS A 76 -5.59 -4.59 6.20
N GLY A 77 -4.48 -4.67 5.45
CA GLY A 77 -3.70 -5.87 5.28
C GLY A 77 -2.62 -6.05 6.35
N ARG A 78 -2.29 -7.32 6.66
CA ARG A 78 -1.23 -7.70 7.61
C ARG A 78 0.20 -7.39 7.12
N SER A 79 0.33 -6.81 5.93
CA SER A 79 1.59 -6.43 5.30
C SER A 79 1.82 -4.91 5.28
N GLY A 80 0.90 -4.14 5.88
CA GLY A 80 0.96 -2.68 5.94
C GLY A 80 1.10 -2.05 4.56
N ALA A 81 1.95 -1.03 4.45
CA ALA A 81 2.17 -0.26 3.24
C ALA A 81 3.09 -0.92 2.19
N TRP A 82 3.60 -2.14 2.42
CA TRP A 82 4.50 -2.82 1.48
C TRP A 82 3.97 -2.93 0.03
N PRO A 83 2.69 -3.27 -0.22
CA PRO A 83 2.19 -3.41 -1.58
C PRO A 83 2.27 -2.12 -2.41
N ALA A 84 2.11 -0.97 -1.74
CA ALA A 84 2.23 0.33 -2.38
C ALA A 84 3.68 0.84 -2.45
N LEU A 85 4.52 0.45 -1.49
CA LEU A 85 5.87 0.99 -1.29
C LEU A 85 6.95 0.21 -2.07
N LEU A 86 6.92 -1.13 -2.03
CA LEU A 86 7.96 -1.96 -2.63
C LEU A 86 8.07 -1.79 -4.16
N PRO A 87 6.98 -1.76 -4.94
CA PRO A 87 7.07 -1.53 -6.38
C PRO A 87 7.72 -0.18 -6.71
N ARG A 88 7.34 0.87 -5.98
CA ARG A 88 7.87 2.24 -6.18
C ARG A 88 9.35 2.35 -5.82
N LEU A 89 9.79 1.65 -4.77
CA LEU A 89 11.20 1.59 -4.41
C LEU A 89 12.03 0.86 -5.47
N ARG A 90 11.51 -0.26 -5.97
CA ARG A 90 12.15 -1.03 -7.05
C ARG A 90 12.27 -0.19 -8.32
N ASP A 91 11.20 0.51 -8.71
CA ASP A 91 11.19 1.39 -9.89
C ASP A 91 12.16 2.57 -9.71
N ARG A 92 12.22 3.17 -8.52
CA ARG A 92 13.20 4.24 -8.19
C ARG A 92 14.65 3.74 -8.25
N ALA A 93 14.90 2.51 -7.82
CA ALA A 93 16.20 1.87 -7.94
C ALA A 93 16.52 1.42 -9.38
N ALA A 94 15.59 1.60 -10.33
CA ALA A 94 15.68 1.15 -11.72
C ALA A 94 15.97 -0.37 -11.85
N LEU A 95 15.49 -1.17 -10.89
CA LEU A 95 15.73 -2.61 -10.84
C LEU A 95 14.60 -3.39 -11.50
N ARG A 96 14.96 -4.37 -12.32
CA ARG A 96 14.00 -5.39 -12.74
C ARG A 96 13.72 -6.34 -11.58
N ARG A 97 12.54 -6.93 -11.55
CA ARG A 97 12.16 -7.89 -10.49
C ARG A 97 13.14 -9.07 -10.42
N ALA A 98 13.51 -9.66 -11.56
CA ALA A 98 14.48 -10.76 -11.61
C ALA A 98 15.84 -10.37 -11.00
N GLU A 99 16.32 -9.16 -11.29
CA GLU A 99 17.59 -8.65 -10.78
C GLU A 99 17.54 -8.40 -9.27
N LEU A 100 16.41 -7.90 -8.75
CA LEU A 100 16.21 -7.76 -7.31
C LEU A 100 16.24 -9.14 -6.62
N ILE A 101 15.55 -10.13 -7.20
CA ILE A 101 15.48 -11.49 -6.66
C ILE A 101 16.87 -12.13 -6.65
N GLU A 102 17.64 -11.99 -7.73
CA GLU A 102 19.01 -12.50 -7.81
C GLU A 102 19.89 -11.90 -6.71
N ARG A 103 19.87 -10.57 -6.55
CA ARG A 103 20.65 -9.87 -5.51
C ARG A 103 20.19 -10.24 -4.10
N LEU A 104 18.88 -10.38 -3.89
CA LEU A 104 18.30 -10.74 -2.60
C LEU A 104 18.67 -12.19 -2.22
N ALA A 105 18.55 -13.13 -3.16
CA ALA A 105 18.97 -14.51 -2.97
C ALA A 105 20.46 -14.60 -2.67
N ALA A 106 21.30 -13.82 -3.37
CA ALA A 106 22.73 -13.76 -3.08
C ALA A 106 23.04 -13.22 -1.68
N ALA A 107 22.35 -12.16 -1.25
CA ALA A 107 22.53 -11.58 0.08
C ALA A 107 22.07 -12.53 1.22
N LEU A 108 21.11 -13.41 0.94
CA LEU A 108 20.60 -14.42 1.88
C LEU A 108 21.36 -15.75 1.81
N GLY A 109 22.34 -15.90 0.91
CA GLY A 109 23.06 -17.16 0.70
C GLY A 109 22.20 -18.27 0.08
N ALA A 110 21.15 -17.91 -0.66
CA ALA A 110 20.12 -18.78 -1.20
C ALA A 110 20.05 -18.71 -2.74
N GLN A 111 21.19 -18.58 -3.42
CA GLN A 111 21.29 -18.43 -4.87
C GLN A 111 20.67 -19.59 -5.65
N ASP A 112 20.70 -20.80 -5.07
CA ASP A 112 20.07 -22.02 -5.60
C ASP A 112 18.53 -22.02 -5.42
N ARG A 113 17.97 -21.08 -4.65
CA ARG A 113 16.54 -20.98 -4.31
C ARG A 113 15.91 -19.66 -4.74
N GLN A 114 16.42 -19.05 -5.82
CA GLN A 114 15.92 -17.79 -6.37
C GLN A 114 14.40 -17.80 -6.63
N ASP A 115 13.85 -18.89 -7.17
CA ASP A 115 12.42 -19.00 -7.45
C ASP A 115 11.56 -18.88 -6.18
N LYS A 116 12.05 -19.46 -5.08
CA LYS A 116 11.36 -19.40 -3.77
C LYS A 116 11.44 -18.01 -3.17
N VAL A 117 12.61 -17.38 -3.19
CA VAL A 117 12.79 -15.98 -2.80
C VAL A 117 11.91 -15.06 -3.64
N GLY A 118 11.81 -15.33 -4.94
CA GLY A 118 10.98 -14.58 -5.88
C GLY A 118 9.48 -14.73 -5.66
N SER A 119 9.04 -15.89 -5.18
CA SER A 119 7.67 -16.14 -4.75
C SER A 119 7.35 -15.36 -3.48
N TYR A 120 8.23 -15.41 -2.48
CA TYR A 120 8.06 -14.63 -1.26
C TYR A 120 8.05 -13.12 -1.49
N TYR A 121 8.96 -12.63 -2.31
CA TYR A 121 8.96 -11.22 -2.71
C TYR A 121 7.67 -10.84 -3.45
N HIS A 122 7.11 -11.75 -4.25
CA HIS A 122 5.80 -11.52 -4.87
C HIS A 122 4.72 -11.32 -3.82
N GLU A 123 4.65 -12.22 -2.84
CA GLU A 123 3.67 -12.17 -1.77
C GLU A 123 3.82 -10.88 -0.96
N MET A 124 5.03 -10.36 -0.77
CA MET A 124 5.27 -9.05 -0.17
C MET A 124 4.72 -7.90 -1.03
N GLU A 125 4.99 -7.90 -2.34
CA GLU A 125 4.45 -6.88 -3.27
C GLU A 125 2.92 -6.94 -3.38
N GLN A 126 2.30 -8.11 -3.17
CA GLN A 126 0.85 -8.30 -3.21
C GLN A 126 0.17 -8.14 -1.84
N GLY A 127 0.94 -8.03 -0.75
CA GLY A 127 0.39 -7.94 0.61
C GLY A 127 -0.19 -9.24 1.14
N LEU A 128 0.26 -10.37 0.60
CA LEU A 128 -0.13 -11.72 1.01
C LEU A 128 0.77 -12.25 2.13
N LEU A 129 1.99 -11.71 2.27
CA LEU A 129 2.94 -12.11 3.30
C LEU A 129 2.80 -11.21 4.55
N PRO A 130 2.41 -11.74 5.72
CA PRO A 130 2.33 -10.95 6.95
C PRO A 130 3.70 -10.36 7.31
N SER A 131 3.75 -9.07 7.64
CA SER A 131 5.04 -8.40 7.90
C SER A 131 5.74 -8.86 9.17
N GLU A 132 4.97 -9.39 10.12
CA GLU A 132 5.46 -9.83 11.43
C GLU A 132 6.37 -11.06 11.32
N GLY A 133 6.12 -11.94 10.33
CA GLY A 133 6.91 -13.17 10.15
C GLY A 133 8.18 -12.98 9.31
N VAL A 134 8.47 -11.77 8.83
CA VAL A 134 9.66 -11.51 8.00
C VAL A 134 10.85 -11.14 8.87
N ASP A 135 11.91 -11.95 8.79
CA ASP A 135 13.14 -11.81 9.57
C ASP A 135 13.91 -10.53 9.21
N ASP A 136 14.60 -9.99 10.21
CA ASP A 136 15.42 -8.78 10.10
C ASP A 136 16.51 -8.87 9.04
N LYS A 137 17.06 -10.06 8.78
CA LYS A 137 18.05 -10.28 7.72
C LYS A 137 17.47 -10.00 6.33
N VAL A 138 16.22 -10.41 6.10
CA VAL A 138 15.52 -10.15 4.83
C VAL A 138 15.31 -8.65 4.65
N LEU A 139 14.83 -7.97 5.69
CA LEU A 139 14.60 -6.52 5.66
C LEU A 139 15.90 -5.73 5.50
N ALA A 140 17.01 -6.18 6.10
CA ALA A 140 18.32 -5.58 5.92
C ALA A 140 18.85 -5.76 4.49
N ALA A 141 18.72 -6.95 3.92
CA ALA A 141 19.13 -7.23 2.55
C ALA A 141 18.31 -6.40 1.54
N LEU A 142 16.98 -6.40 1.66
CA LEU A 142 16.08 -5.57 0.84
C LEU A 142 16.39 -4.08 1.00
N GLY A 143 16.60 -3.62 2.22
CA GLY A 143 16.97 -2.24 2.51
C GLY A 143 18.26 -1.84 1.79
N SER A 144 19.29 -2.67 1.88
CA SER A 144 20.57 -2.43 1.18
C SER A 144 20.40 -2.32 -0.34
N ILE A 145 19.61 -3.21 -0.95
CA ILE A 145 19.35 -3.23 -2.40
C ILE A 145 18.52 -2.02 -2.86
N LEU A 146 17.52 -1.62 -2.06
CA LEU A 146 16.57 -0.55 -2.39
C LEU A 146 16.99 0.84 -1.87
N GLY A 147 18.14 0.95 -1.21
CA GLY A 147 18.61 2.19 -0.60
C GLY A 147 17.73 2.68 0.56
N GLN A 148 17.19 1.76 1.36
CA GLN A 148 16.37 2.03 2.55
C GLN A 148 16.96 1.36 3.79
N SER A 149 16.60 1.84 4.99
CA SER A 149 16.94 1.11 6.21
C SER A 149 15.96 -0.04 6.47
N ALA A 150 16.45 -1.11 7.11
CA ALA A 150 15.60 -2.22 7.55
C ALA A 150 14.46 -1.74 8.46
N GLU A 151 14.73 -0.74 9.32
CA GLU A 151 13.74 -0.15 10.21
C GLU A 151 12.65 0.62 9.44
N SER A 152 13.01 1.32 8.38
CA SER A 152 12.06 2.01 7.50
C SER A 152 11.12 1.00 6.84
N LEU A 153 11.67 -0.09 6.30
CA LEU A 153 10.87 -1.17 5.72
C LEU A 153 10.00 -1.88 6.77
N ARG A 154 10.51 -2.15 7.97
CA ARG A 154 9.71 -2.72 9.07
C ARG A 154 8.56 -1.80 9.47
N ARG A 155 8.82 -0.50 9.56
CA ARG A 155 7.80 0.50 9.86
C ARG A 155 6.74 0.56 8.78
N ALA A 156 7.12 0.44 7.51
CA ALA A 156 6.19 0.36 6.40
C ALA A 156 5.37 -0.93 6.41
N GLY A 157 5.92 -2.05 6.90
CA GLY A 157 5.21 -3.32 7.00
C GLY A 157 4.18 -3.36 8.13
N ARG A 158 4.39 -2.59 9.21
CA ARG A 158 3.43 -2.51 10.31
C ARG A 158 2.09 -1.96 9.82
N SER A 159 1.01 -2.66 10.18
CA SER A 159 -0.34 -2.13 10.00
C SER A 159 -0.44 -0.76 10.68
N LEU A 160 -0.97 0.21 9.95
CA LEU A 160 -1.19 1.57 10.44
C LEU A 160 -2.46 1.68 11.30
N LEU A 161 -3.27 0.62 11.34
CA LEU A 161 -4.48 0.53 12.17
C LEU A 161 -4.25 -0.47 13.32
N PRO A 162 -4.39 -0.03 14.60
CA PRO A 162 -4.39 -0.95 15.73
C PRO A 162 -5.57 -1.93 15.59
N GLY A 163 -5.29 -3.23 15.56
CA GLY A 163 -6.32 -4.29 15.49
C GLY A 163 -6.60 -4.88 14.11
N ALA A 164 -5.96 -4.39 13.03
CA ALA A 164 -6.12 -4.98 11.67
C ALA A 164 -5.34 -6.30 11.45
N GLY A 165 -4.71 -6.84 12.51
CA GLY A 165 -4.03 -8.13 12.48
C GLY A 165 -4.99 -9.33 12.50
N GLU A 166 -6.24 -9.10 12.91
CA GLU A 166 -7.28 -10.12 12.84
C GLU A 166 -7.94 -10.04 11.47
N PRO A 167 -7.97 -11.14 10.68
CA PRO A 167 -8.82 -11.15 9.50
C PRO A 167 -10.22 -10.76 9.96
N PRO A 168 -10.95 -9.88 9.25
CA PRO A 168 -12.38 -9.75 9.51
C PRO A 168 -12.91 -11.17 9.49
N ALA A 169 -13.51 -11.63 10.59
CA ALA A 169 -14.08 -12.96 10.69
C ALA A 169 -14.88 -13.14 9.42
N ALA A 170 -14.32 -13.93 8.49
CA ALA A 170 -14.85 -14.01 7.17
C ALA A 170 -16.28 -14.47 7.40
N SER A 171 -17.22 -13.59 7.06
CA SER A 171 -18.53 -14.06 6.70
C SER A 171 -18.21 -14.98 5.53
N ALA A 172 -18.09 -16.26 5.85
CA ALA A 172 -18.09 -17.37 4.92
C ALA A 172 -19.48 -17.36 4.29
N GLN A 173 -19.75 -16.33 3.51
CA GLN A 173 -20.66 -16.42 2.40
C GLN A 173 -19.94 -17.34 1.44
N ALA A 174 -20.16 -18.63 1.67
CA ALA A 174 -19.92 -19.67 0.72
C ALA A 174 -20.53 -19.19 -0.60
N PHE A 175 -19.70 -18.82 -1.56
CA PHE A 175 -20.10 -18.79 -2.96
C PHE A 175 -20.35 -20.25 -3.36
N ALA A 176 -21.51 -20.76 -2.98
CA ALA A 176 -22.07 -21.98 -3.52
C ALA A 176 -22.32 -21.71 -5.01
N ARG A 177 -21.39 -22.15 -5.87
CA ARG A 177 -21.64 -22.27 -7.29
C ARG A 177 -22.76 -23.29 -7.46
N HIS A 178 -23.99 -22.80 -7.66
CA HIS A 178 -25.06 -23.60 -8.21
C HIS A 178 -24.72 -23.87 -9.68
N ALA A 179 -23.89 -24.87 -9.93
CA ALA A 179 -23.84 -25.54 -11.21
C ALA A 179 -24.94 -26.60 -11.18
N SER A 180 -26.11 -26.28 -11.72
CA SER A 180 -27.01 -27.34 -12.17
C SER A 180 -26.33 -28.04 -13.35
N PRO A 181 -26.05 -29.35 -13.28
CA PRO A 181 -25.53 -30.07 -14.44
C PRO A 181 -26.62 -30.10 -15.50
N ASP A 182 -26.34 -29.49 -16.65
CA ASP A 182 -27.10 -29.70 -17.88
C ASP A 182 -26.81 -31.13 -18.38
N PRO A 183 -27.81 -32.03 -18.45
CA PRO A 183 -27.60 -33.42 -18.87
C PRO A 183 -27.28 -33.57 -20.38
N ALA A 184 -27.16 -32.48 -21.14
CA ALA A 184 -26.94 -32.53 -22.59
C ALA A 184 -25.47 -32.61 -23.05
N TYR A 185 -24.48 -32.56 -22.14
CA TYR A 185 -23.05 -32.70 -22.50
C TYR A 185 -22.38 -33.80 -21.68
N GLY A 186 -22.79 -35.04 -21.93
CA GLY A 186 -21.95 -36.21 -21.69
C GLY A 186 -21.24 -36.59 -22.98
N ASP A 187 -20.00 -36.15 -23.19
CA ASP A 187 -18.98 -37.00 -23.80
C ASP A 187 -17.56 -36.43 -23.64
N ALA A 188 -16.61 -37.36 -23.64
CA ALA A 188 -15.20 -37.26 -23.31
C ALA A 188 -14.42 -36.04 -23.85
N SER A 189 -13.69 -35.39 -22.95
CA SER A 189 -12.35 -34.86 -23.26
C SER A 189 -11.51 -34.87 -21.98
N GLU A 190 -10.61 -35.86 -21.93
CA GLU A 190 -9.56 -35.98 -20.94
C GLU A 190 -8.68 -34.70 -21.01
N PRO A 191 -8.52 -33.94 -19.92
CA PRO A 191 -7.64 -32.77 -19.96
C PRO A 191 -6.18 -33.24 -20.09
N PRO A 192 -5.36 -32.61 -20.96
CA PRO A 192 -3.95 -32.95 -21.06
C PRO A 192 -3.25 -32.73 -19.70
N PRO A 193 -2.25 -33.54 -19.33
CA PRO A 193 -1.55 -33.37 -18.07
C PRO A 193 -0.89 -32.00 -18.04
N ALA A 194 -1.33 -31.17 -17.10
CA ALA A 194 -0.67 -29.93 -16.77
C ALA A 194 0.77 -30.25 -16.36
N ARG A 195 1.73 -29.83 -17.20
CA ARG A 195 3.14 -29.89 -16.86
C ARG A 195 3.38 -28.99 -15.64
N GLY A 196 3.70 -29.61 -14.50
CA GLY A 196 4.63 -29.04 -13.52
C GLY A 196 4.11 -27.97 -12.57
N ALA A 197 2.84 -28.01 -12.14
CA ALA A 197 2.48 -27.37 -10.87
C ALA A 197 2.82 -28.34 -9.73
N VAL A 198 4.04 -28.25 -9.20
CA VAL A 198 4.36 -28.86 -7.90
C VAL A 198 3.52 -28.11 -6.88
N SER A 199 2.37 -28.69 -6.49
CA SER A 199 1.71 -28.30 -5.26
C SER A 199 2.70 -28.54 -4.13
N PRO A 200 3.07 -27.54 -3.32
CA PRO A 200 3.93 -27.77 -2.18
C PRO A 200 3.23 -28.76 -1.24
N ASP A 201 3.96 -29.79 -0.83
CA ASP A 201 3.52 -30.75 0.18
C ASP A 201 3.28 -29.98 1.49
N PRO A 202 2.04 -29.94 2.01
CA PRO A 202 1.71 -29.20 3.22
C PRO A 202 2.42 -29.76 4.48
N ASP A 203 2.98 -30.97 4.40
CA ASP A 203 3.71 -31.63 5.48
C ASP A 203 5.26 -31.52 5.36
N ALA A 204 5.77 -30.79 4.36
CA ALA A 204 7.21 -30.54 4.24
C ALA A 204 7.71 -29.66 5.40
N GLU A 205 8.76 -30.10 6.10
CA GLU A 205 9.37 -29.31 7.18
C GLU A 205 9.80 -27.94 6.65
N PRO A 206 9.44 -26.83 7.34
CA PRO A 206 9.76 -25.49 6.89
C PRO A 206 11.27 -25.30 6.76
N ASP A 207 11.69 -24.95 5.54
CA ASP A 207 13.09 -24.79 5.24
C ASP A 207 13.63 -23.45 5.78
N GLU A 208 14.93 -23.22 5.61
CA GLU A 208 15.58 -22.01 6.10
C GLU A 208 14.99 -20.72 5.48
N ILE A 209 14.53 -20.77 4.22
CA ILE A 209 13.92 -19.62 3.55
C ILE A 209 12.51 -19.37 4.10
N ASP A 210 11.74 -20.42 4.38
CA ASP A 210 10.44 -20.31 5.01
C ASP A 210 10.56 -19.64 6.39
N ARG A 211 11.59 -19.99 7.16
CA ARG A 211 11.86 -19.34 8.45
C ARG A 211 12.21 -17.86 8.30
N LEU A 212 12.98 -17.50 7.28
CA LEU A 212 13.33 -16.10 7.02
C LEU A 212 12.14 -15.23 6.62
N PHE A 213 11.14 -15.78 5.92
CA PHE A 213 10.01 -15.00 5.41
C PHE A 213 8.70 -15.19 6.21
N ARG A 214 8.58 -16.24 7.02
CA ARG A 214 7.37 -16.56 7.81
C ARG A 214 7.62 -16.87 9.30
N GLY A 215 8.87 -16.96 9.75
CA GLY A 215 9.25 -17.46 11.07
C GLY A 215 9.78 -16.42 12.07
N GLY A 216 9.70 -15.13 11.73
CA GLY A 216 10.10 -14.00 12.60
C GLY A 216 9.34 -13.91 13.91
#